data_AF-A0AAV3V277-F1
#
_entry.id   AF-A0AAV3V277-F1
#
_cell.length_a   1.000
_cell.length_b   1.000
_cell.length_c   1.000
_cell.angle_alpha   90.00
_cell.angle_beta   90.00
_cell.angle_gamma   90.00
#
_symmetry.space_group_name_H-M   'P 1'
#
loop_
_entity.id
_entity.type
_entity.pdbx_description
1 polymer ?
#
loop_
_entity_poly.entity_id
_entity_poly.type
_entity_poly.pdbx_seq_one_letter_code
_entity_poly.pdbx_strand_id
1 'polypeptide(L)'
;MVIAAYQGSDCVGLALAAQRKTPSSTGCKIKQLWLHRSGEQAIDQVWIEHNDFLVQRDNKAQIRLAMFEYLYAQKTLWQELYFGLAESSVIGTLTAKSTFYREVISSPDFEVDLLNKSHLNDYLADLSKNTRSQIRRTEKILSQTGDLILALAENDTQKKQFLDDIAQLHKEKWRNTEFGSGFDNPIFERFHQQLIFEEKETNKTRIYCLMLDKKPMAYIYILIHDKTWYFYLSAMKSHHDNRVKVGLLAHAYIIQQAISEGVAKYSFLAGEARYKRSLSNQPEASQKLICFYQPTLFMRTREFVRSAKSVLKNLLRH
;
A
#
# COMPACT_ATOMS: atom_id res chain seq x y z
N MET A 1 -3.56 16.93 -15.00
CA MET A 1 -4.75 17.79 -14.85
C MET A 1 -5.24 17.67 -13.42
N VAL A 2 -5.74 18.77 -12.85
CA VAL A 2 -6.46 18.76 -11.57
C VAL A 2 -7.94 18.64 -11.87
N ILE A 3 -8.65 17.80 -11.13
CA ILE A 3 -10.09 17.63 -11.21
C ILE A 3 -10.65 18.01 -9.85
N ALA A 4 -11.66 18.86 -9.84
CA ALA A 4 -12.32 19.31 -8.63
C ALA A 4 -13.84 19.15 -8.76
N ALA A 5 -14.47 18.63 -7.73
CA ALA A 5 -15.92 18.61 -7.58
C ALA A 5 -16.33 19.68 -6.57
N TYR A 6 -17.43 20.37 -6.85
CA TYR A 6 -17.96 21.44 -6.02
C TYR A 6 -19.41 21.17 -5.63
N GLN A 7 -19.76 21.52 -4.40
CA GLN A 7 -21.13 21.66 -3.94
C GLN A 7 -21.36 23.14 -3.59
N GLY A 8 -22.02 23.87 -4.49
CA GLY A 8 -22.04 25.33 -4.43
C GLY A 8 -20.63 25.89 -4.64
N SER A 9 -20.11 26.66 -3.68
CA SER A 9 -18.74 27.19 -3.68
C SER A 9 -17.70 26.25 -3.09
N ASP A 10 -18.12 25.21 -2.37
CA ASP A 10 -17.22 24.41 -1.55
C ASP A 10 -16.60 23.28 -2.38
N CYS A 11 -15.27 23.14 -2.31
CA CYS A 11 -14.57 22.05 -2.98
C CYS A 11 -14.73 20.77 -2.16
N VAL A 12 -15.52 19.83 -2.68
CA VAL A 12 -15.92 18.60 -1.98
C VAL A 12 -15.19 17.36 -2.46
N GLY A 13 -14.43 17.48 -3.56
CA GLY A 13 -13.61 16.40 -4.09
C GLY A 13 -12.48 16.91 -4.98
N LEU A 14 -11.34 16.23 -4.94
CA LEU A 14 -10.11 16.57 -5.65
C LEU A 14 -9.41 15.32 -6.18
N ALA A 15 -8.79 15.47 -7.35
CA ALA A 15 -7.95 14.44 -7.95
C ALA A 15 -6.89 15.03 -8.86
N LEU A 16 -5.77 14.31 -8.98
CA LEU A 16 -4.80 14.51 -10.05
C LEU A 16 -4.94 13.39 -11.08
N ALA A 17 -5.00 13.74 -12.36
CA ALA A 17 -4.96 12.76 -13.45
C ALA A 17 -3.83 13.10 -14.42
N ALA A 18 -2.89 12.19 -14.63
CA ALA A 18 -1.79 12.37 -15.56
C ALA A 18 -2.11 11.70 -16.90
N GLN A 19 -1.91 12.44 -17.99
CA GLN A 19 -2.09 11.89 -19.33
C GLN A 19 -0.74 11.43 -19.88
N ARG A 20 -0.71 10.26 -20.49
CA ARG A 20 0.46 9.70 -21.17
C ARG A 20 0.08 9.16 -22.54
N LYS A 21 1.01 9.18 -23.49
CA LYS A 21 0.85 8.49 -24.78
C LYS A 21 1.81 7.32 -24.87
N THR A 22 1.28 6.10 -24.86
CA THR A 22 2.09 4.88 -24.84
C THR A 22 2.02 4.21 -26.22
N PRO A 23 3.14 3.80 -26.83
CA PRO A 23 3.14 3.02 -28.06
C PRO A 23 2.41 1.68 -27.84
N SER A 24 1.56 1.29 -28.78
CA SER A 24 1.00 -0.06 -28.83
C SER A 24 1.81 -0.96 -29.76
N SER A 25 1.59 -2.27 -29.69
CA SER A 25 2.22 -3.25 -30.59
C SER A 25 1.88 -3.04 -32.07
N THR A 26 0.88 -2.22 -32.38
CA THR A 26 0.49 -1.86 -33.76
C THR A 26 1.09 -0.52 -34.21
N GLY A 27 2.00 0.08 -33.43
CA GLY A 27 2.61 1.38 -33.72
C GLY A 27 1.74 2.60 -33.37
N CYS A 28 0.44 2.41 -33.14
CA CYS A 28 -0.45 3.50 -32.72
C CYS A 28 -0.15 3.95 -31.29
N LYS A 29 -0.13 5.25 -31.03
CA LYS A 29 -0.01 5.81 -29.66
C LYS A 29 -1.37 5.82 -28.96
N ILE A 30 -1.43 5.25 -27.77
CA ILE A 30 -2.64 5.17 -26.93
C ILE A 30 -2.56 6.26 -25.87
N LYS A 31 -3.56 7.14 -25.81
CA LYS A 31 -3.71 8.09 -24.70
C LYS A 31 -4.24 7.33 -23.48
N GLN A 32 -3.43 7.31 -22.45
CA GLN A 32 -3.76 6.78 -21.14
C GLN A 32 -3.96 7.94 -20.18
N LEU A 33 -4.94 7.84 -19.30
CA LEU A 33 -5.16 8.75 -18.19
C LEU A 33 -5.04 7.95 -16.90
N TRP A 34 -4.17 8.40 -16.00
CA TRP A 34 -3.81 7.70 -14.77
C TRP A 34 -4.21 8.53 -13.55
N LEU A 35 -5.00 7.96 -12.65
CA LEU A 35 -5.34 8.61 -11.38
C LEU A 35 -4.13 8.63 -10.44
N HIS A 36 -3.72 9.82 -10.00
CA HIS A 36 -2.61 10.11 -9.06
C HIS A 36 -1.24 9.53 -9.43
N ARG A 37 -1.14 8.95 -10.63
CA ARG A 37 0.00 8.22 -11.14
C ARG A 37 0.40 8.79 -12.48
N SER A 38 1.67 8.65 -12.85
CA SER A 38 2.20 9.06 -14.16
C SER A 38 1.96 8.01 -15.25
N GLY A 39 1.83 6.74 -14.85
CA GLY A 39 1.89 5.60 -15.77
C GLY A 39 3.33 5.23 -16.18
N GLU A 40 4.33 5.80 -15.52
CA GLU A 40 5.76 5.49 -15.70
C GLU A 40 6.26 4.76 -14.46
N GLN A 41 6.78 3.54 -14.66
CA GLN A 41 7.17 2.68 -13.54
C GLN A 41 8.20 3.33 -12.61
N ALA A 42 9.17 4.06 -13.17
CA ALA A 42 10.20 4.75 -12.38
C ALA A 42 9.63 5.87 -11.48
N ILE A 43 8.53 6.51 -11.87
CA ILE A 43 7.90 7.57 -11.07
C ILE A 43 6.87 6.96 -10.10
N ASP A 44 6.14 5.94 -10.56
CA ASP A 44 5.04 5.31 -9.81
C ASP A 44 5.52 4.26 -8.79
N GLN A 45 6.84 4.09 -8.61
CA GLN A 45 7.42 3.11 -7.66
C GLN A 45 7.24 3.51 -6.19
N VAL A 46 6.59 4.63 -5.90
CA VAL A 46 6.11 4.96 -4.54
C VAL A 46 4.90 4.10 -4.12
N TRP A 47 4.41 3.22 -5.00
CA TRP A 47 3.37 2.21 -4.74
C TRP A 47 2.16 2.79 -4.01
N ILE A 48 1.45 3.68 -4.69
CA ILE A 48 0.24 4.30 -4.15
C ILE A 48 -0.86 3.23 -4.00
N GLU A 49 -1.36 3.10 -2.79
CA GLU A 49 -2.46 2.23 -2.40
C GLU A 49 -3.62 3.03 -1.81
N HIS A 50 -4.80 2.40 -1.71
CA HIS A 50 -6.06 3.11 -1.43
C HIS A 50 -6.24 4.33 -2.35
N ASN A 51 -5.79 4.21 -3.60
CA ASN A 51 -5.72 5.26 -4.60
C ASN A 51 -7.11 5.55 -5.19
N ASP A 52 -7.88 6.31 -4.42
CA ASP A 52 -9.20 6.82 -4.72
C ASP A 52 -9.15 8.35 -4.85
N PHE A 53 -10.26 8.98 -5.27
CA PHE A 53 -10.37 10.43 -5.20
C PHE A 53 -10.28 10.92 -3.74
N LEU A 54 -9.67 12.10 -3.55
CA LEU A 54 -9.76 12.80 -2.28
C LEU A 54 -11.15 13.42 -2.22
N VAL A 55 -12.00 12.94 -1.32
CA VAL A 55 -13.40 13.37 -1.22
C VAL A 55 -13.75 13.65 0.23
N GLN A 56 -14.60 14.65 0.45
CA GLN A 56 -15.10 14.95 1.79
C GLN A 56 -15.87 13.75 2.38
N ARG A 57 -15.97 13.71 3.71
CA ARG A 57 -16.59 12.58 4.44
C ARG A 57 -18.07 12.44 4.12
N ASP A 58 -18.80 13.54 4.08
CA ASP A 58 -20.23 13.56 3.77
C ASP A 58 -20.45 13.32 2.27
N ASN A 59 -21.40 12.44 1.94
CA ASN A 59 -21.72 12.09 0.55
C ASN A 59 -20.55 11.49 -0.25
N LYS A 60 -19.54 10.91 0.42
CA LYS A 60 -18.34 10.28 -0.19
C LYS A 60 -18.63 9.47 -1.47
N ALA A 61 -19.62 8.58 -1.41
CA ALA A 61 -19.97 7.71 -2.54
C ALA A 61 -20.55 8.47 -3.74
N GLN A 62 -21.39 9.47 -3.48
CA GLN A 62 -22.03 10.28 -4.53
C GLN A 62 -21.00 11.19 -5.22
N ILE A 63 -20.13 11.84 -4.44
CA ILE A 63 -19.08 12.72 -4.96
C ILE A 63 -18.11 11.90 -5.82
N ARG A 64 -17.66 10.75 -5.32
CA ARG A 64 -16.79 9.84 -6.07
C ARG A 64 -17.42 9.45 -7.40
N LEU A 65 -18.69 9.06 -7.38
CA LEU A 65 -19.40 8.65 -8.58
C LEU A 65 -19.50 9.80 -9.58
N ALA A 66 -19.85 11.02 -9.14
CA ALA A 66 -19.92 12.19 -10.01
C ALA A 66 -18.56 12.54 -10.64
N MET A 67 -17.48 12.51 -9.86
CA MET A 67 -16.12 12.72 -10.37
C MET A 67 -15.70 11.65 -11.38
N PHE A 68 -16.04 10.39 -11.12
CA PHE A 68 -15.78 9.29 -12.04
C PHE A 68 -16.58 9.44 -13.33
N GLU A 69 -17.88 9.73 -13.25
CA GLU A 69 -18.75 9.91 -14.41
C GLU A 69 -18.28 11.08 -15.28
N TYR A 70 -17.86 12.19 -14.66
CA TYR A 70 -17.24 13.30 -15.35
C TYR A 70 -16.00 12.85 -16.14
N LEU A 71 -15.03 12.19 -15.48
CA LEU A 71 -13.83 11.69 -16.16
C LEU A 71 -14.17 10.67 -17.25
N TYR A 72 -15.12 9.78 -16.97
CA TYR A 72 -15.49 8.70 -17.86
C TYR A 72 -16.16 9.24 -19.14
N ALA A 73 -16.87 10.37 -19.04
CA ALA A 73 -17.48 11.08 -20.17
C ALA A 73 -16.46 11.82 -21.05
N GLN A 74 -15.23 12.09 -20.56
CA GLN A 74 -14.19 12.79 -21.34
C GLN A 74 -13.49 11.90 -22.37
N LYS A 75 -14.26 11.40 -23.36
CA LYS A 75 -13.82 10.40 -24.35
C LYS A 75 -12.61 10.81 -25.21
N THR A 76 -12.37 12.11 -25.36
CA THR A 76 -11.25 12.67 -26.14
C THR A 76 -9.93 12.71 -25.36
N LEU A 77 -10.00 12.72 -24.02
CA LEU A 77 -8.85 12.78 -23.13
C LEU A 77 -8.12 11.44 -23.03
N TRP A 78 -8.84 10.33 -23.18
CA TRP A 78 -8.28 9.00 -22.94
C TRP A 78 -8.91 7.92 -23.83
N GLN A 79 -8.08 6.98 -24.26
CA GLN A 79 -8.51 5.67 -24.75
C GLN A 79 -8.45 4.61 -23.64
N GLU A 80 -7.56 4.78 -22.66
CA GLU A 80 -7.49 3.97 -21.45
C GLU A 80 -7.49 4.87 -20.21
N LEU A 81 -8.32 4.57 -19.22
CA LEU A 81 -8.39 5.24 -17.92
C LEU A 81 -8.02 4.24 -16.84
N TYR A 82 -6.94 4.50 -16.12
CA TYR A 82 -6.45 3.69 -15.02
C TYR A 82 -6.89 4.28 -13.69
N PHE A 83 -7.58 3.48 -12.88
CA PHE A 83 -8.14 3.84 -11.58
C PHE A 83 -7.77 2.78 -10.53
N GLY A 84 -7.28 3.22 -9.37
CA GLY A 84 -6.73 2.35 -8.33
C GLY A 84 -5.19 2.40 -8.27
N LEU A 85 -4.51 1.59 -7.47
CA LEU A 85 -4.97 0.47 -6.65
C LEU A 85 -5.91 0.92 -5.52
N ALA A 86 -7.19 0.54 -5.56
CA ALA A 86 -8.22 0.97 -4.59
C ALA A 86 -9.07 -0.21 -4.12
N GLU A 87 -9.77 -0.06 -2.99
CA GLU A 87 -10.63 -1.10 -2.41
C GLU A 87 -11.62 -1.68 -3.43
N SER A 88 -11.78 -3.01 -3.42
CA SER A 88 -12.66 -3.73 -4.34
C SER A 88 -14.12 -3.28 -4.28
N SER A 89 -14.60 -2.82 -3.12
CA SER A 89 -15.94 -2.25 -2.96
C SER A 89 -16.10 -0.96 -3.77
N VAL A 90 -15.13 -0.05 -3.67
CA VAL A 90 -15.06 1.18 -4.46
C VAL A 90 -15.00 0.84 -5.94
N ILE A 91 -14.10 -0.04 -6.34
CA ILE A 91 -13.96 -0.47 -7.74
C ILE A 91 -15.25 -1.08 -8.27
N GLY A 92 -15.94 -1.91 -7.49
CA GLY A 92 -17.23 -2.51 -7.85
C GLY A 92 -18.28 -1.47 -8.22
N THR A 93 -18.37 -0.37 -7.46
CA THR A 93 -19.29 0.74 -7.77
C THR A 93 -18.98 1.43 -9.09
N LEU A 94 -17.70 1.57 -9.44
CA LEU A 94 -17.27 2.22 -10.69
C LEU A 94 -17.44 1.28 -11.88
N THR A 95 -17.08 0.01 -11.74
CA THR A 95 -17.23 -0.99 -12.82
C THR A 95 -18.69 -1.28 -13.15
N ALA A 96 -19.62 -1.05 -12.21
CA ALA A 96 -21.06 -1.13 -12.51
C ALA A 96 -21.51 -0.12 -13.58
N LYS A 97 -20.71 0.92 -13.88
CA LYS A 97 -21.02 1.96 -14.88
C LYS A 97 -20.50 1.67 -16.28
N SER A 98 -19.74 0.59 -16.48
CA SER A 98 -19.13 0.26 -17.77
C SER A 98 -18.88 -1.23 -17.88
N THR A 99 -19.20 -1.85 -19.01
CA THR A 99 -18.78 -3.23 -19.33
C THR A 99 -17.41 -3.28 -20.01
N PHE A 100 -16.83 -2.13 -20.35
CA PHE A 100 -15.55 -2.00 -21.04
C PHE A 100 -14.43 -1.65 -20.06
N TYR A 101 -13.99 -2.66 -19.32
CA TYR A 101 -12.86 -2.55 -18.41
C TYR A 101 -12.11 -3.87 -18.29
N ARG A 102 -10.93 -3.79 -17.69
CA ARG A 102 -10.09 -4.93 -17.35
C ARG A 102 -9.51 -4.76 -15.96
N GLU A 103 -9.33 -5.86 -15.26
CA GLU A 103 -8.50 -5.89 -14.07
C GLU A 103 -7.03 -5.94 -14.49
N VAL A 104 -6.22 -5.03 -13.95
CA VAL A 104 -4.78 -4.93 -14.21
C VAL A 104 -4.00 -5.55 -13.06
N ILE A 105 -4.42 -5.25 -11.83
CA ILE A 105 -3.87 -5.81 -10.59
C ILE A 105 -5.06 -6.11 -9.68
N SER A 106 -5.00 -7.26 -9.01
CA SER A 106 -5.78 -7.56 -7.82
C SER A 106 -4.81 -8.10 -6.78
N SER A 107 -4.88 -7.55 -5.58
CA SER A 107 -3.98 -7.86 -4.49
C SER A 107 -4.79 -7.96 -3.21
N PRO A 108 -4.55 -8.97 -2.34
CA PRO A 108 -5.22 -9.01 -1.05
C PRO A 108 -4.79 -7.80 -0.23
N ASP A 109 -5.67 -7.40 0.69
CA ASP A 109 -5.43 -6.33 1.64
C ASP A 109 -5.80 -6.82 3.04
N PHE A 110 -5.03 -6.38 4.01
CA PHE A 110 -4.95 -6.97 5.34
C PHE A 110 -4.98 -5.88 6.39
N GLU A 111 -5.91 -5.99 7.33
CA GLU A 111 -6.14 -4.94 8.34
C GLU A 111 -6.33 -5.54 9.73
N VAL A 112 -6.02 -4.71 10.73
CA VAL A 112 -6.33 -4.95 12.13
C VAL A 112 -7.27 -3.86 12.61
N ASP A 113 -8.44 -4.27 13.08
CA ASP A 113 -9.33 -3.43 13.86
C ASP A 113 -8.85 -3.38 15.31
N LEU A 114 -8.55 -2.17 15.76
CA LEU A 114 -8.07 -1.87 17.11
C LEU A 114 -9.15 -1.22 17.97
N LEU A 115 -10.36 -1.02 17.45
CA LEU A 115 -11.48 -0.56 18.24
C LEU A 115 -11.76 -1.53 19.38
N ASN A 116 -12.00 -0.98 20.58
CA ASN A 116 -12.25 -1.72 21.81
C ASN A 116 -11.08 -2.62 22.27
N LYS A 117 -9.86 -2.41 21.77
CA LYS A 117 -8.65 -3.05 22.30
C LYS A 117 -8.01 -2.10 23.30
N SER A 118 -7.74 -2.58 24.52
CA SER A 118 -7.10 -1.78 25.59
C SER A 118 -5.66 -2.26 25.83
N HIS A 119 -5.40 -3.53 25.58
CA HIS A 119 -4.09 -4.16 25.77
C HIS A 119 -3.72 -5.05 24.58
N LEU A 120 -2.43 -5.35 24.44
CA LEU A 120 -1.92 -6.27 23.41
C LEU A 120 -2.62 -7.64 23.46
N ASN A 121 -2.94 -8.13 24.66
CA ASN A 121 -3.62 -9.42 24.82
C ASN A 121 -5.03 -9.44 24.21
N ASP A 122 -5.73 -8.31 24.15
CA ASP A 122 -7.07 -8.21 23.54
C ASP A 122 -7.00 -8.41 22.03
N TYR A 123 -5.94 -7.91 21.40
CA TYR A 123 -5.66 -8.13 19.98
C TYR A 123 -5.16 -9.56 19.74
N LEU A 124 -4.21 -10.05 20.55
CA LEU A 124 -3.70 -11.41 20.41
C LEU A 124 -4.80 -12.46 20.51
N ALA A 125 -5.83 -12.22 21.33
CA ALA A 125 -6.99 -13.08 21.47
C ALA A 125 -7.74 -13.31 20.14
N ASP A 126 -7.76 -12.33 19.24
CA ASP A 126 -8.41 -12.43 17.92
C ASP A 126 -7.65 -13.34 16.94
N LEU A 127 -6.35 -13.54 17.17
CA LEU A 127 -5.50 -14.29 16.24
C LEU A 127 -5.67 -15.81 16.36
N SER A 128 -5.02 -16.57 15.49
CA SER A 128 -4.93 -18.02 15.66
C SER A 128 -4.07 -18.41 16.88
N LYS A 129 -4.37 -19.56 17.51
CA LYS A 129 -3.53 -20.14 18.58
C LYS A 129 -2.07 -20.28 18.15
N ASN A 130 -1.83 -20.63 16.88
CA ASN A 130 -0.49 -20.77 16.33
C ASN A 130 0.24 -19.41 16.25
N THR A 131 -0.40 -18.36 15.71
CA THR A 131 0.21 -17.02 15.63
C THR A 131 0.56 -16.50 17.01
N ARG A 132 -0.38 -16.58 17.98
CA ARG A 132 -0.13 -16.19 19.37
C ARG A 132 1.08 -16.92 19.97
N SER A 133 1.14 -18.24 19.77
CA SER A 133 2.23 -19.07 20.27
C SER A 133 3.57 -18.65 19.67
N GLN A 134 3.63 -18.36 18.37
CA GLN A 134 4.85 -17.89 17.71
C GLN A 134 5.32 -16.54 18.25
N ILE A 135 4.43 -15.58 18.49
CA ILE A 135 4.76 -14.28 19.06
C ILE A 135 5.32 -14.45 20.48
N ARG A 136 4.57 -15.08 21.38
CA ARG A 136 4.98 -15.29 22.78
C ARG A 136 6.27 -16.10 22.91
N ARG A 137 6.45 -17.10 22.05
CA ARG A 137 7.68 -17.89 22.00
C ARG A 137 8.88 -17.06 21.56
N THR A 138 8.70 -16.24 20.53
CA THR A 138 9.75 -15.34 20.02
C THR A 138 10.18 -14.37 21.11
N GLU A 139 9.21 -13.71 21.75
CA GLU A 139 9.42 -12.80 22.88
C GLU A 139 10.18 -13.48 24.02
N LYS A 140 9.73 -14.67 24.45
CA LYS A 140 10.39 -15.44 25.52
C LYS A 140 11.83 -15.79 25.20
N ILE A 141 12.11 -16.31 24.00
CA ILE A 141 13.46 -16.69 23.60
C ILE A 141 14.39 -15.46 23.60
N LEU A 142 13.94 -14.37 23.01
CA LEU A 142 14.76 -13.17 22.89
C LEU A 142 14.96 -12.46 24.24
N SER A 143 13.94 -12.39 25.10
CA SER A 143 14.04 -11.77 26.43
C SER A 143 14.96 -12.54 27.39
N GLN A 144 15.23 -13.83 27.12
CA GLN A 144 16.23 -14.60 27.85
C GLN A 144 17.67 -14.27 27.45
N THR A 145 17.84 -13.65 26.28
CA THR A 145 19.16 -13.36 25.70
C THR A 145 19.56 -11.89 25.80
N GLY A 146 18.64 -11.00 26.19
CA GLY A 146 18.87 -9.57 26.29
C GLY A 146 17.59 -8.77 26.49
N ASP A 147 17.74 -7.46 26.63
CA ASP A 147 16.62 -6.52 26.77
C ASP A 147 16.00 -6.19 25.41
N LEU A 148 14.67 -6.31 25.33
CA LEU A 148 13.89 -6.10 24.10
C LEU A 148 13.18 -4.75 24.15
N ILE A 149 13.54 -3.86 23.23
CA ILE A 149 13.01 -2.50 23.17
C ILE A 149 12.46 -2.21 21.78
N LEU A 150 11.25 -1.64 21.71
CA LEU A 150 10.76 -0.98 20.49
C LEU A 150 11.11 0.50 20.57
N ALA A 151 12.13 0.93 19.84
CA ALA A 151 12.56 2.33 19.80
C ALA A 151 11.89 3.07 18.64
N LEU A 152 11.37 4.27 18.90
CA LEU A 152 10.96 5.22 17.87
C LEU A 152 12.16 6.11 17.50
N ALA A 153 12.30 6.46 16.22
CA ALA A 153 13.21 7.54 15.82
C ALA A 153 12.63 8.91 16.22
N GLU A 154 13.15 9.50 17.30
CA GLU A 154 12.60 10.73 17.90
C GLU A 154 13.18 12.02 17.29
N ASN A 155 14.37 11.95 16.70
CA ASN A 155 15.06 13.09 16.09
C ASN A 155 15.60 12.74 14.69
N ASP A 156 16.00 13.78 13.95
CA ASP A 156 16.43 13.63 12.56
C ASP A 156 17.69 12.78 12.40
N THR A 157 18.60 12.79 13.39
CA THR A 157 19.77 11.91 13.39
C THR A 157 19.35 10.43 13.44
N GLN A 158 18.42 10.07 14.33
CA GLN A 158 17.88 8.72 14.42
C GLN A 158 17.06 8.35 13.19
N LYS A 159 16.21 9.26 12.69
CA LYS A 159 15.42 9.03 11.47
C LYS A 159 16.32 8.72 10.28
N LYS A 160 17.39 9.51 10.12
CA LYS A 160 18.38 9.30 9.06
C LYS A 160 19.07 7.95 9.22
N GLN A 161 19.57 7.64 10.41
CA GLN A 161 20.23 6.36 10.66
C GLN A 161 19.30 5.18 10.33
N PHE A 162 18.06 5.21 10.81
CA PHE A 162 17.12 4.11 10.58
C PHE A 162 16.72 4.00 9.10
N LEU A 163 16.56 5.14 8.40
CA LEU A 163 16.28 5.15 6.97
C LEU A 163 17.44 4.58 6.14
N ASP A 164 18.68 4.93 6.49
CA ASP A 164 19.87 4.40 5.84
C ASP A 164 19.98 2.88 6.05
N ASP A 165 19.76 2.41 7.28
CA ASP A 165 19.75 0.97 7.62
C ASP A 165 18.64 0.21 6.85
N ILE A 166 17.44 0.79 6.80
CA ILE A 166 16.32 0.27 6.00
C ILE A 166 16.74 0.17 4.53
N ALA A 167 17.31 1.23 3.96
CA ALA A 167 17.68 1.29 2.56
C ALA A 167 18.70 0.20 2.21
N GLN A 168 19.73 0.02 3.05
CA GLN A 168 20.73 -1.02 2.88
C GLN A 168 20.09 -2.42 2.90
N LEU A 169 19.35 -2.75 3.96
CA LEU A 169 18.71 -4.06 4.13
C LEU A 169 17.68 -4.34 3.02
N HIS A 170 16.94 -3.32 2.58
CA HIS A 170 15.96 -3.45 1.51
C HIS A 170 16.64 -3.71 0.16
N LYS A 171 17.77 -3.03 -0.13
CA LYS A 171 18.61 -3.31 -1.30
C LYS A 171 19.15 -4.74 -1.29
N GLU A 172 19.73 -5.17 -0.16
CA GLU A 172 20.25 -6.55 0.02
C GLU A 172 19.18 -7.61 -0.30
N LYS A 173 17.93 -7.36 0.13
CA LYS A 173 16.83 -8.31 -0.03
C LYS A 173 16.16 -8.29 -1.41
N TRP A 174 15.94 -7.11 -1.99
CA TRP A 174 15.00 -6.94 -3.11
C TRP A 174 15.65 -6.57 -4.44
N ARG A 175 16.92 -6.13 -4.46
CA ARG A 175 17.57 -5.64 -5.69
C ARG A 175 17.52 -6.63 -6.86
N ASN A 176 17.62 -7.93 -6.58
CA ASN A 176 17.65 -8.98 -7.59
C ASN A 176 16.26 -9.56 -7.93
N THR A 177 15.17 -8.90 -7.52
CA THR A 177 13.80 -9.31 -7.85
C THR A 177 13.26 -8.55 -9.07
N GLU A 178 12.15 -9.01 -9.65
CA GLU A 178 11.54 -8.41 -10.86
C GLU A 178 11.35 -6.88 -10.76
N PHE A 179 10.97 -6.39 -9.58
CA PHE A 179 10.68 -4.97 -9.34
C PHE A 179 11.82 -4.20 -8.66
N GLY A 180 12.91 -4.89 -8.28
CA GLY A 180 14.05 -4.30 -7.59
C GLY A 180 13.72 -3.71 -6.22
N SER A 181 14.69 -2.98 -5.66
CA SER A 181 14.49 -2.19 -4.44
C SER A 181 14.02 -0.78 -4.80
N GLY A 182 13.00 -0.26 -4.11
CA GLY A 182 12.61 1.15 -4.26
C GLY A 182 13.77 2.11 -3.94
N PHE A 183 14.67 1.73 -3.04
CA PHE A 183 15.85 2.52 -2.71
C PHE A 183 16.95 2.53 -3.79
N ASP A 184 16.82 1.73 -4.86
CA ASP A 184 17.67 1.89 -6.06
C ASP A 184 17.12 2.97 -7.01
N ASN A 185 15.94 3.53 -6.71
CA ASN A 185 15.32 4.60 -7.46
C ASN A 185 15.41 5.94 -6.69
N PRO A 186 16.11 6.96 -7.22
CA PRO A 186 16.29 8.24 -6.54
C PRO A 186 14.99 9.02 -6.36
N ILE A 187 13.96 8.78 -7.17
CA ILE A 187 12.64 9.43 -7.02
C ILE A 187 11.94 8.91 -5.76
N PHE A 188 11.95 7.59 -5.56
CA PHE A 188 11.41 6.96 -4.36
C PHE A 188 12.15 7.41 -3.10
N GLU A 189 13.49 7.41 -3.14
CA GLU A 189 14.31 7.80 -2.00
C GLU A 189 14.06 9.27 -1.62
N ARG A 190 14.07 10.19 -2.59
CA ARG A 190 13.79 11.61 -2.35
C ARG A 190 12.39 11.83 -1.80
N PHE A 191 11.38 11.13 -2.34
CA PHE A 191 9.99 11.25 -1.87
C PHE A 191 9.87 10.88 -0.39
N HIS A 192 10.44 9.75 0.03
CA HIS A 192 10.36 9.33 1.43
C HIS A 192 11.25 10.15 2.36
N GLN A 193 12.41 10.61 1.90
CA GLN A 193 13.20 11.59 2.65
C GLN A 193 12.38 12.85 2.94
N GLN A 194 11.69 13.40 1.94
CA GLN A 194 10.84 14.57 2.15
C GLN A 194 9.76 14.31 3.20
N LEU A 195 9.03 13.20 3.12
CA LEU A 195 7.99 12.85 4.11
C LEU A 195 8.55 12.65 5.53
N ILE A 196 9.67 11.94 5.67
CA ILE A 196 10.25 11.57 6.97
C ILE A 196 10.80 12.79 7.71
N PHE A 197 11.34 13.75 6.96
CA PHE A 197 11.97 14.97 7.48
C PHE A 197 11.05 16.21 7.42
N GLU A 198 9.75 16.02 7.18
CA GLU A 198 8.76 17.09 7.41
C GLU A 198 8.78 17.55 8.88
N GLU A 199 8.40 18.82 9.08
CA GLU A 199 8.27 19.45 10.40
C GLU A 199 7.44 18.60 11.36
N LYS A 200 7.83 18.57 12.64
CA LYS A 200 7.30 17.62 13.62
C LYS A 200 5.78 17.71 13.77
N GLU A 201 5.23 18.91 13.65
CA GLU A 201 3.82 19.25 13.78
C GLU A 201 2.98 18.64 12.64
N THR A 202 3.56 18.55 11.44
CA THR A 202 2.90 18.01 10.25
C THR A 202 3.30 16.57 9.96
N ASN A 203 4.41 16.09 10.54
CA ASN A 203 5.00 14.80 10.22
C ASN A 203 4.02 13.64 10.43
N LYS A 204 3.69 12.96 9.33
CA LYS A 204 2.78 11.80 9.30
C LYS A 204 3.53 10.48 9.18
N THR A 205 4.75 10.42 9.70
CA THR A 205 5.60 9.24 9.60
C THR A 205 6.11 8.76 10.94
N ARG A 206 6.37 7.46 11.05
CA ARG A 206 7.15 6.88 12.15
C ARG A 206 8.06 5.80 11.65
N ILE A 207 9.28 5.76 12.18
CA ILE A 207 10.22 4.68 11.95
C ILE A 207 10.54 4.05 13.29
N TYR A 208 10.13 2.81 13.45
CA TYR A 208 10.42 2.01 14.64
C TYR A 208 11.58 1.06 14.37
N CYS A 209 12.37 0.79 15.40
CA CYS A 209 13.39 -0.24 15.44
C CYS A 209 13.14 -1.17 16.63
N LEU A 210 12.92 -2.46 16.37
CA LEU A 210 12.99 -3.49 17.41
C LEU A 210 14.46 -3.79 17.68
N MET A 211 14.88 -3.60 18.92
CA MET A 211 16.25 -3.80 19.38
C MET A 211 16.34 -4.93 20.41
N LEU A 212 17.45 -5.66 20.40
CA LEU A 212 17.86 -6.59 21.45
C LEU A 212 19.23 -6.15 21.96
N ASP A 213 19.35 -5.81 23.25
CA ASP A 213 20.58 -5.26 23.85
C ASP A 213 21.18 -4.12 23.01
N LYS A 214 20.33 -3.16 22.61
CA LYS A 214 20.68 -1.99 21.78
C LYS A 214 21.14 -2.35 20.35
N LYS A 215 21.04 -3.61 19.92
CA LYS A 215 21.32 -4.03 18.54
C LYS A 215 20.02 -4.11 17.74
N PRO A 216 19.96 -3.49 16.55
CA PRO A 216 18.76 -3.51 15.72
C PRO A 216 18.48 -4.91 15.18
N MET A 217 17.22 -5.35 15.28
CA MET A 217 16.73 -6.62 14.74
C MET A 217 15.81 -6.43 13.54
N ALA A 218 14.93 -5.43 13.61
CA ALA A 218 13.99 -5.11 12.55
C ALA A 218 13.62 -3.63 12.59
N TYR A 219 13.41 -3.06 11.41
CA TYR A 219 12.90 -1.71 11.22
C TYR A 219 11.54 -1.77 10.55
N ILE A 220 10.64 -0.89 10.97
CA ILE A 220 9.29 -0.76 10.42
C ILE A 220 8.99 0.72 10.19
N TYR A 221 8.60 1.05 8.97
CA TYR A 221 8.22 2.38 8.55
C TYR A 221 6.69 2.46 8.39
N ILE A 222 6.07 3.39 9.12
CA ILE A 222 4.64 3.61 9.21
C ILE A 222 4.28 4.99 8.65
N LEU A 223 3.21 5.05 7.86
CA LEU A 223 2.51 6.29 7.49
C LEU A 223 1.26 6.44 8.36
N ILE A 224 0.92 7.66 8.75
CA ILE A 224 -0.18 7.97 9.67
C ILE A 224 -1.21 8.86 8.97
N HIS A 225 -2.47 8.44 9.00
CA HIS A 225 -3.57 9.30 8.57
C HIS A 225 -4.77 9.12 9.51
N ASP A 226 -5.22 10.22 10.12
CA ASP A 226 -6.22 10.21 11.19
C ASP A 226 -5.88 9.15 12.27
N LYS A 227 -6.82 8.25 12.57
CA LYS A 227 -6.65 7.14 13.51
C LYS A 227 -6.22 5.83 12.82
N THR A 228 -5.55 5.92 11.68
CA THR A 228 -5.06 4.76 10.95
C THR A 228 -3.54 4.82 10.79
N TRP A 229 -2.89 3.70 11.10
CA TRP A 229 -1.47 3.48 10.81
C TRP A 229 -1.35 2.53 9.63
N TYR A 230 -0.53 2.90 8.65
CA TYR A 230 -0.27 2.11 7.45
C TYR A 230 1.16 1.61 7.48
N PHE A 231 1.31 0.30 7.52
CA PHE A 231 2.60 -0.36 7.40
C PHE A 231 3.11 -0.26 5.96
N TYR A 232 4.02 0.68 5.72
CA TYR A 232 4.54 0.92 4.37
C TYR A 232 5.63 -0.07 3.98
N LEU A 233 6.65 -0.24 4.82
CA LEU A 233 7.69 -1.25 4.60
C LEU A 233 8.37 -1.68 5.90
N SER A 234 9.07 -2.81 5.82
CA SER A 234 9.97 -3.30 6.87
C SER A 234 11.32 -3.69 6.28
N ALA A 235 12.35 -3.63 7.12
CA ALA A 235 13.67 -4.13 6.79
C ALA A 235 14.24 -4.91 7.98
N MET A 236 14.68 -6.15 7.73
CA MET A 236 15.23 -7.02 8.76
C MET A 236 16.06 -8.14 8.13
N LYS A 237 17.00 -8.68 8.89
CA LYS A 237 17.70 -9.93 8.53
C LYS A 237 16.94 -11.13 9.10
N SER A 238 17.08 -12.28 8.45
CA SER A 238 16.59 -13.54 9.01
C SER A 238 17.34 -13.86 10.30
N HIS A 239 16.62 -14.32 11.30
CA HIS A 239 17.24 -14.83 12.53
C HIS A 239 17.75 -16.25 12.31
N HIS A 240 18.89 -16.60 12.93
CA HIS A 240 19.51 -17.92 12.80
C HIS A 240 18.65 -19.04 13.42
N ASP A 241 18.01 -18.76 14.55
CA ASP A 241 17.02 -19.66 15.16
C ASP A 241 15.66 -19.51 14.44
N ASN A 242 15.24 -20.55 13.72
CA ASN A 242 13.98 -20.58 12.96
C ASN A 242 12.72 -20.47 13.84
N ARG A 243 12.85 -20.63 15.16
CA ARG A 243 11.77 -20.52 16.15
C ARG A 243 11.47 -19.06 16.46
N VAL A 244 12.42 -18.16 16.20
CA VAL A 244 12.32 -16.71 16.42
C VAL A 244 11.71 -16.05 15.17
N LYS A 245 10.53 -15.45 15.34
CA LYS A 245 9.80 -14.74 14.28
C LYS A 245 9.84 -13.23 14.53
N VAL A 246 11.01 -12.63 14.32
CA VAL A 246 11.29 -11.20 14.60
C VAL A 246 10.21 -10.28 14.03
N GLY A 247 9.82 -10.46 12.76
CA GLY A 247 8.77 -9.64 12.14
C GLY A 247 7.41 -9.74 12.83
N LEU A 248 7.00 -10.94 13.28
CA LEU A 248 5.73 -11.08 14.01
C LEU A 248 5.76 -10.35 15.36
N LEU A 249 6.88 -10.45 16.07
CA LEU A 249 7.06 -9.76 17.35
C LEU A 249 7.11 -8.24 17.17
N ALA A 250 7.85 -7.75 16.18
CA ALA A 250 7.96 -6.32 15.88
C ALA A 250 6.57 -5.71 15.58
N HIS A 251 5.75 -6.38 14.76
CA HIS A 251 4.37 -5.93 14.53
C HIS A 251 3.50 -6.00 15.79
N ALA A 252 3.64 -7.04 16.63
CA ALA A 252 2.90 -7.11 17.88
C ALA A 252 3.21 -5.92 18.81
N TYR A 253 4.49 -5.54 18.95
CA TYR A 253 4.88 -4.37 19.75
C TYR A 253 4.40 -3.05 19.14
N ILE A 254 4.44 -2.91 17.81
CA ILE A 254 3.90 -1.71 17.16
C ILE A 254 2.39 -1.63 17.32
N ILE A 255 1.67 -2.75 17.24
CA ILE A 255 0.23 -2.80 17.49
C ILE A 255 -0.08 -2.46 18.95
N GLN A 256 0.74 -2.91 19.90
CA GLN A 256 0.62 -2.48 21.30
C GLN A 256 0.77 -0.97 21.45
N GLN A 257 1.74 -0.37 20.75
CA GLN A 257 1.93 1.08 20.73
C GLN A 257 0.76 1.80 20.02
N ALA A 258 0.21 1.23 18.96
CA ALA A 258 -0.96 1.78 18.28
C ALA A 258 -2.20 1.79 19.20
N ILE A 259 -2.40 0.71 19.96
CA ILE A 259 -3.48 0.60 20.96
C ILE A 259 -3.32 1.67 22.04
N SER A 260 -2.12 1.84 22.60
CA SER A 260 -1.88 2.83 23.66
C SER A 260 -2.10 4.27 23.20
N GLU A 261 -1.98 4.53 21.90
CA GLU A 261 -2.22 5.84 21.28
C GLU A 261 -3.63 6.02 20.71
N GLY A 262 -4.53 5.07 20.94
CA GLY A 262 -5.92 5.18 20.50
C GLY A 262 -6.11 5.14 18.98
N VAL A 263 -5.17 4.49 18.27
CA VAL A 263 -5.30 4.16 16.85
C VAL A 263 -6.49 3.21 16.68
N ALA A 264 -7.36 3.49 15.71
CA ALA A 264 -8.54 2.68 15.43
C ALA A 264 -8.21 1.54 14.47
N LYS A 265 -7.25 1.74 13.55
CA LYS A 265 -6.92 0.77 12.50
C LYS A 265 -5.43 0.68 12.24
N TYR A 266 -4.93 -0.54 12.08
CA TYR A 266 -3.59 -0.81 11.56
C TYR A 266 -3.70 -1.56 10.23
N SER A 267 -3.36 -0.91 9.13
CA SER A 267 -3.37 -1.49 7.79
C SER A 267 -1.99 -2.07 7.46
N PHE A 268 -1.96 -3.32 7.00
CA PHE A 268 -0.77 -3.96 6.46
C PHE A 268 -0.52 -3.62 4.99
N LEU A 269 -1.40 -2.84 4.36
CA LEU A 269 -1.42 -2.57 2.93
C LEU A 269 -1.53 -3.85 2.08
N ALA A 270 -1.79 -3.65 0.80
CA ALA A 270 -1.94 -4.70 -0.17
C ALA A 270 -0.64 -5.52 -0.35
N GLY A 271 -0.82 -6.73 -0.86
CA GLY A 271 0.28 -7.61 -1.25
C GLY A 271 0.28 -8.91 -0.47
N GLU A 272 0.50 -9.99 -1.21
CA GLU A 272 0.53 -11.35 -0.66
C GLU A 272 1.71 -11.54 0.30
N ALA A 273 1.40 -11.70 1.58
CA ALA A 273 2.36 -12.14 2.57
C ALA A 273 1.66 -12.89 3.71
N ARG A 274 2.09 -14.13 3.96
CA ARG A 274 1.49 -15.02 4.96
C ARG A 274 1.39 -14.38 6.35
N TYR A 275 2.36 -13.55 6.74
CA TYR A 275 2.36 -12.92 8.06
C TYR A 275 1.29 -11.83 8.19
N LYS A 276 0.99 -11.07 7.11
CA LYS A 276 -0.08 -10.06 7.11
C LYS A 276 -1.43 -10.72 7.39
N ARG A 277 -1.74 -11.81 6.67
CA ARG A 277 -2.90 -12.66 6.93
C ARG A 277 -2.94 -13.20 8.37
N SER A 278 -1.79 -13.65 8.88
CA SER A 278 -1.71 -14.25 10.23
C SER A 278 -1.92 -13.24 11.36
N LEU A 279 -1.64 -11.95 11.10
CA LEU A 279 -1.75 -10.84 12.03
C LEU A 279 -3.04 -10.01 11.81
N SER A 280 -3.80 -10.28 10.76
CA SER A 280 -5.10 -9.61 10.55
C SER A 280 -6.17 -10.22 11.45
N ASN A 281 -7.05 -9.39 11.98
CA ASN A 281 -8.26 -9.82 12.69
C ASN A 281 -9.55 -9.48 11.93
N GLN A 282 -9.42 -8.97 10.71
CA GLN A 282 -10.51 -8.72 9.79
C GLN A 282 -10.51 -9.75 8.64
N PRO A 283 -11.68 -9.98 7.99
CA PRO A 283 -11.73 -10.72 6.75
C PRO A 283 -10.78 -10.14 5.71
N GLU A 284 -10.20 -11.02 4.88
CA GLU A 284 -9.35 -10.55 3.78
C GLU A 284 -10.16 -9.64 2.85
N ALA A 285 -9.64 -8.43 2.66
CA ALA A 285 -10.11 -7.51 1.64
C ALA A 285 -9.23 -7.63 0.40
N SER A 286 -9.54 -6.85 -0.63
CA SER A 286 -8.66 -6.74 -1.79
C SER A 286 -8.68 -5.32 -2.34
N GLN A 287 -7.55 -4.93 -2.91
CA GLN A 287 -7.46 -3.72 -3.70
C GLN A 287 -7.20 -4.08 -5.16
N LYS A 288 -7.76 -3.27 -6.06
CA LYS A 288 -7.73 -3.48 -7.51
C LYS A 288 -7.31 -2.23 -8.26
N LEU A 289 -6.48 -2.44 -9.28
CA LEU A 289 -6.21 -1.46 -10.33
C LEU A 289 -7.02 -1.88 -11.55
N ILE A 290 -7.95 -1.03 -11.97
CA ILE A 290 -8.76 -1.23 -13.15
C ILE A 290 -8.29 -0.33 -14.27
N CYS A 291 -8.32 -0.85 -15.50
CA CYS A 291 -8.24 -0.03 -16.69
C CYS A 291 -9.58 -0.08 -17.42
N PHE A 292 -10.28 1.04 -17.44
CA PHE A 292 -11.41 1.28 -18.32
C PHE A 292 -10.89 1.62 -19.71
N TYR A 293 -11.57 1.15 -20.76
CA TYR A 293 -11.15 1.44 -22.13
C TYR A 293 -12.34 1.82 -23.00
N GLN A 294 -12.09 2.66 -24.01
CA GLN A 294 -13.17 3.08 -24.91
C GLN A 294 -13.63 1.92 -25.80
N PRO A 295 -14.94 1.80 -26.09
CA PRO A 295 -15.50 0.68 -26.85
C PRO A 295 -15.28 0.77 -28.37
N THR A 296 -14.17 1.37 -28.83
CA THR A 296 -13.86 1.41 -30.26
C THR A 296 -13.44 0.03 -30.75
N LEU A 297 -13.66 -0.25 -32.04
CA LEU A 297 -13.30 -1.54 -32.64
C LEU A 297 -11.83 -1.90 -32.39
N PHE A 298 -10.94 -0.91 -32.58
CA PHE A 298 -9.50 -1.04 -32.34
C PHE A 298 -9.16 -1.41 -30.88
N MET A 299 -9.85 -0.82 -29.90
CA MET A 299 -9.61 -1.13 -28.49
C MET A 299 -10.15 -2.53 -28.13
N ARG A 300 -11.33 -2.89 -28.62
CA ARG A 300 -11.93 -4.21 -28.37
C ARG A 300 -11.09 -5.33 -28.96
N THR A 301 -10.57 -5.17 -30.18
CA THR A 301 -9.69 -6.17 -30.81
C THR A 301 -8.38 -6.31 -30.04
N ARG A 302 -7.80 -5.19 -29.59
CA ARG A 302 -6.58 -5.22 -28.77
C ARG A 302 -6.81 -5.94 -27.45
N GLU A 303 -7.92 -5.69 -26.78
CA GLU A 303 -8.28 -6.39 -25.54
C GLU A 303 -8.49 -7.89 -25.76
N PHE A 304 -9.15 -8.28 -26.85
CA PHE A 304 -9.30 -9.68 -27.21
C PHE A 304 -7.93 -10.37 -27.40
N VAL A 305 -7.02 -9.75 -28.17
CA VAL A 305 -5.66 -10.29 -28.39
C VAL A 305 -4.88 -10.38 -27.08
N ARG A 306 -5.00 -9.37 -26.20
CA ARG A 306 -4.35 -9.34 -24.89
C ARG A 306 -4.85 -10.48 -23.99
N SER A 307 -6.17 -10.69 -23.94
CA SER A 307 -6.79 -11.77 -23.19
C SER A 307 -6.35 -13.14 -23.72
N ALA A 308 -6.35 -13.34 -25.03
CA ALA A 308 -5.88 -14.58 -25.66
C ALA A 308 -4.42 -14.90 -25.29
N LYS A 309 -3.53 -13.89 -25.37
CA LYS A 309 -2.11 -14.05 -24.96
C LYS A 309 -1.96 -14.42 -23.49
N SER A 310 -2.77 -13.84 -22.61
CA SER A 310 -2.75 -14.15 -21.17
C SER A 310 -3.16 -15.60 -20.91
N VAL A 311 -4.21 -16.09 -21.58
CA VAL A 311 -4.67 -17.47 -21.47
C VAL A 311 -3.61 -18.45 -21.96
N LEU A 312 -3.00 -18.19 -23.12
CA LEU A 312 -1.90 -18.99 -23.67
C LEU A 312 -0.70 -19.07 -22.70
N LYS A 313 -0.31 -17.94 -22.09
CA LYS A 313 0.79 -17.91 -21.11
C LYS A 313 0.48 -18.73 -19.86
N ASN A 314 -0.78 -18.74 -19.42
CA ASN A 314 -1.20 -19.54 -18.26
C ASN A 314 -1.27 -21.03 -18.59
N LEU A 315 -1.73 -21.40 -19.79
CA LEU A 315 -1.75 -22.80 -20.25
C LEU A 315 -0.36 -23.40 -20.41
N LEU A 316 0.62 -22.61 -20.87
CA LEU A 316 2.03 -23.04 -21.02
C LEU A 316 2.83 -23.08 -19.70
N ARG A 317 2.24 -22.59 -18.60
CA ARG A 317 2.83 -22.66 -17.25
C ARG A 317 2.35 -23.89 -16.46
N HIS A 318 1.46 -24.69 -17.03
CA HIS A 318 1.00 -25.98 -16.54
C HIS A 318 1.47 -27.09 -17.49
#